data_AF-A0A932R4X2-F1
#
_entry.id   AF-A0A932R4X2-F1
#
_cell.length_a   1.000
_cell.length_b   1.000
_cell.length_c   1.000
_cell.angle_alpha   90.00
_cell.angle_beta   90.00
_cell.angle_gamma   90.00
#
_symmetry.space_group_name_H-M   'P 1'
#
loop_
_entity.id
_entity.type
_entity.pdbx_description
1 polymer ?
#
loop_
_entity_poly.entity_id
_entity_poly.type
_entity_poly.pdbx_seq_one_letter_code
_entity_poly.pdbx_strand_id
1 'polypeptide(L)'
;MSMQTVQVRLTAEQLKSIDEKVKAGVYQSRSEAIRDYIRKADFFESLNQFRKIASEAGLSEEEIWKDDKTSRKALYKKMFKKTA
;
A
#
# COMPACT_ATOMS: atom_id res chain seq x y z
N MET A 1 -18.16 -0.75 -10.81
CA MET A 1 -18.73 -0.93 -9.45
C MET A 1 -18.84 0.44 -8.80
N SER A 2 -20.02 0.81 -8.27
CA SER A 2 -20.18 2.07 -7.54
C SER A 2 -19.41 2.00 -6.22
N MET A 3 -18.67 3.05 -5.88
CA MET A 3 -18.00 3.13 -4.58
C MET A 3 -19.06 3.28 -3.48
N GLN A 4 -18.91 2.53 -2.39
CA GLN A 4 -19.72 2.73 -1.19
C GLN A 4 -19.28 4.01 -0.48
N THR A 5 -20.24 4.78 0.03
CA THR A 5 -19.96 5.97 0.84
C THR A 5 -19.78 5.55 2.29
N VAL A 6 -18.69 6.02 2.90
CA VAL A 6 -18.36 5.77 4.31
C VAL A 6 -18.06 7.09 5.02
N GLN A 7 -18.48 7.19 6.27
CA GLN A 7 -18.15 8.30 7.15
C GLN A 7 -16.94 7.92 8.02
N VAL A 8 -15.90 8.76 7.99
CA VAL A 8 -14.66 8.53 8.76
C VAL A 8 -14.42 9.69 9.72
N ARG A 9 -13.78 9.38 10.86
CA ARG A 9 -13.36 10.38 11.85
C ARG A 9 -11.84 10.51 11.77
N LEU A 10 -11.37 11.74 11.69
CA LEU A 10 -9.96 12.10 11.61
C LEU A 10 -9.65 13.14 12.68
N THR A 11 -8.39 13.21 13.12
CA THR A 11 -7.96 14.26 14.03
C THR A 11 -7.95 15.61 13.32
N ALA A 12 -8.01 16.69 14.09
CA ALA A 12 -7.96 18.05 13.54
C ALA A 12 -6.67 18.29 12.73
N GLU A 13 -5.55 17.73 13.19
CA GLU A 13 -4.25 17.83 12.51
C GLU A 13 -4.25 17.10 11.15
N GLN A 14 -4.82 15.89 11.11
CA GLN A 14 -4.96 15.13 9.86
C GLN A 14 -5.84 15.87 8.85
N LEU A 15 -6.97 16.42 9.30
CA LEU A 15 -7.86 17.24 8.46
C LEU A 15 -7.13 18.45 7.90
N LYS A 16 -6.37 19.17 8.73
CA LYS A 16 -5.59 20.33 8.32
C LYS A 16 -4.57 19.96 7.24
N SER A 17 -3.83 18.86 7.43
CA SER A 17 -2.87 18.37 6.44
C SER A 17 -3.52 18.00 5.11
N ILE A 18 -4.70 17.38 5.14
CA ILE A 18 -5.46 17.04 3.92
C ILE A 18 -5.90 18.34 3.20
N ASP A 19 -6.41 19.31 3.95
CA ASP A 19 -6.89 20.58 3.42
C ASP A 19 -5.81 21.39 2.73
N GLU A 20 -4.61 21.44 3.30
CA GLU A 20 -3.46 22.10 2.70
C GLU A 20 -3.12 21.49 1.33
N LYS A 21 -3.17 20.15 1.21
CA LYS A 21 -2.88 19.46 -0.05
C LYS A 21 -3.96 19.66 -1.12
N VAL A 22 -5.23 19.73 -0.71
CA VAL A 22 -6.33 20.05 -1.62
C VAL A 22 -6.23 21.51 -2.09
N LYS A 23 -5.96 22.46 -1.18
CA LYS A 23 -5.78 23.87 -1.52
C LYS A 23 -4.58 24.12 -2.45
N ALA A 24 -3.51 23.35 -2.27
CA ALA A 24 -2.35 23.38 -3.15
C ALA A 24 -2.59 22.72 -4.53
N GLY A 25 -3.76 22.14 -4.77
CA GLY A 25 -4.10 21.48 -6.04
C GLY A 25 -3.47 20.10 -6.23
N VAL A 26 -2.88 19.52 -5.18
CA VAL A 26 -2.29 18.16 -5.23
C VAL A 26 -3.38 17.10 -5.37
N TYR A 27 -4.54 17.33 -4.76
CA TYR A 27 -5.71 16.47 -4.87
C TYR A 27 -6.93 17.32 -5.24
N GLN A 28 -7.82 16.77 -6.07
CA GLN A 28 -9.06 17.42 -6.47
C GLN A 28 -10.07 17.51 -5.31
N SER A 29 -9.99 16.57 -4.35
CA SER A 29 -10.88 16.53 -3.20
C SER A 29 -10.26 15.86 -1.98
N ARG A 30 -10.81 16.13 -0.78
CA ARG A 30 -10.44 15.41 0.46
C ARG A 30 -10.60 13.91 0.32
N SER A 31 -11.70 13.47 -0.31
CA SER A 31 -12.01 12.05 -0.51
C SER A 31 -10.96 11.37 -1.40
N GLU A 32 -10.43 12.06 -2.40
CA GLU A 32 -9.35 11.55 -3.22
C GLU A 32 -8.05 11.41 -2.43
N ALA A 33 -7.69 12.44 -1.66
CA ALA A 33 -6.52 12.39 -0.79
C ALA A 33 -6.59 11.21 0.19
N ILE A 34 -7.73 11.03 0.86
CA ILE A 34 -7.95 9.92 1.81
C ILE A 34 -7.80 8.56 1.12
N ARG A 35 -8.41 8.39 -0.07
CA ARG A 35 -8.26 7.14 -0.83
C ARG A 35 -6.81 6.85 -1.21
N ASP A 36 -6.07 7.88 -1.62
CA ASP A 36 -4.64 7.73 -1.97
C ASP A 36 -3.79 7.33 -0.75
N TYR A 37 -4.06 7.92 0.42
CA TYR A 37 -3.40 7.50 1.66
C TYR A 37 -3.68 6.04 2.02
N ILE A 38 -4.93 5.59 1.87
CA ILE A 38 -5.29 4.18 2.13
C ILE A 38 -4.52 3.26 1.19
N ARG A 39 -4.47 3.56 -0.12
CA ARG A 39 -3.70 2.75 -1.08
C ARG A 39 -2.21 2.69 -0.73
N LYS A 40 -1.64 3.81 -0.29
CA LYS A 40 -0.24 3.87 0.16
C LYS A 40 -0.02 3.02 1.40
N ALA A 41 -0.93 3.08 2.37
CA ALA A 41 -0.87 2.23 3.56
C ALA A 41 -0.90 0.74 3.20
N ASP A 42 -1.84 0.32 2.33
CA ASP A 42 -1.95 -1.07 1.85
C ASP A 42 -0.66 -1.52 1.15
N PHE A 43 -0.05 -0.63 0.37
CA PHE A 43 1.23 -0.90 -0.30
C PHE A 43 2.37 -1.08 0.72
N PHE A 44 2.45 -0.23 1.74
CA PHE A 44 3.47 -0.37 2.79
C PHE A 44 3.28 -1.66 3.60
N GLU A 45 2.05 -2.05 3.92
CA GLU A 45 1.77 -3.34 4.55
C GLU A 45 2.22 -4.50 3.66
N SER A 46 1.89 -4.44 2.36
CA SER A 46 2.31 -5.45 1.39
C SER A 46 3.84 -5.55 1.28
N LEU A 47 4.55 -4.41 1.31
CA LEU A 47 6.01 -4.37 1.33
C LEU A 47 6.60 -4.98 2.61
N ASN A 48 6.01 -4.70 3.76
CA ASN A 48 6.45 -5.29 5.03
C ASN A 48 6.26 -6.81 5.04
N GLN A 49 5.12 -7.29 4.51
CA GLN A 49 4.88 -8.72 4.34
C GLN A 49 5.89 -9.34 3.37
N PHE A 50 6.18 -8.67 2.25
CA PHE A 50 7.17 -9.12 1.29
C PHE A 50 8.55 -9.27 1.94
N ARG A 51 9.02 -8.24 2.68
CA ARG A 51 10.31 -8.28 3.39
C ARG A 51 10.37 -9.41 4.40
N LYS A 52 9.29 -9.64 5.15
CA LYS A 52 9.21 -10.75 6.09
C LYS A 52 9.36 -12.10 5.39
N ILE A 53 8.65 -12.31 4.28
CA ILE A 53 8.73 -13.55 3.51
C ILE A 53 10.12 -13.73 2.88
N ALA A 54 10.72 -12.66 2.36
CA ALA A 54 12.06 -12.71 1.79
C ALA A 54 13.11 -13.07 2.86
N SER A 55 13.00 -12.51 4.06
CA SER A 55 13.83 -12.86 5.22
C SER A 55 13.63 -14.32 5.65
N GLU A 56 12.38 -14.80 5.72
CA GLU A 56 12.07 -16.22 6.01
C GLU A 56 12.61 -17.18 4.93
N ALA A 57 12.72 -16.72 3.69
CA ALA A 57 13.30 -17.47 2.58
C ALA A 57 14.84 -17.41 2.52
N GLY A 58 15.49 -16.67 3.44
CA GLY A 58 16.94 -16.53 3.49
C GLY A 58 17.54 -15.68 2.37
N LEU A 59 16.73 -14.86 1.68
CA LEU A 59 17.18 -14.03 0.57
C LEU A 59 17.89 -12.77 1.10
N SER A 60 19.07 -12.47 0.56
CA SER A 60 19.80 -11.23 0.87
C SER A 60 19.17 -10.03 0.14
N GLU A 61 19.41 -8.80 0.62
CA GLU A 61 18.92 -7.58 -0.08
C GLU A 61 19.35 -7.56 -1.56
N GLU A 62 20.58 -7.98 -1.85
CA GLU A 62 21.14 -8.02 -3.21
C GLU A 62 20.44 -9.04 -4.12
N GLU A 63 19.91 -10.13 -3.56
CA GLU A 63 19.13 -11.14 -4.29
C GLU A 63 17.68 -10.69 -4.55
N ILE A 64 17.11 -9.90 -3.63
CA ILE A 64 15.79 -9.27 -3.81
C ILE A 64 15.81 -8.30 -5.00
N TRP A 65 16.89 -7.54 -5.16
CA TRP A 65 17.05 -6.54 -6.22
C TRP A 65 17.52 -7.13 -7.58
N LYS A 66 18.06 -8.35 -7.61
CA LYS A 66 18.49 -9.02 -8.84
C LYS A 66 17.37 -9.54 -9.75
N ASP A 67 16.11 -9.33 -9.36
CA ASP A 67 14.89 -9.62 -10.15
C ASP A 67 14.91 -10.98 -10.87
N ASP A 68 15.24 -12.06 -10.16
CA ASP A 68 15.08 -13.38 -10.75
C ASP A 68 13.58 -13.71 -10.80
N LYS A 69 13.05 -13.83 -12.03
CA LYS A 69 11.62 -14.11 -12.31
C LYS A 69 11.08 -15.30 -11.51
N THR A 70 11.96 -16.24 -11.17
CA THR A 70 11.70 -17.43 -10.34
C THR A 70 11.26 -17.07 -8.92
N SER A 71 12.00 -16.18 -8.24
CA SER A 71 11.72 -15.72 -6.87
C SER A 71 10.39 -14.97 -6.80
N ARG A 72 10.12 -14.08 -7.76
CA ARG A 72 8.80 -13.42 -7.87
C ARG A 72 7.68 -14.41 -8.09
N LYS A 73 7.83 -15.38 -8.99
CA LYS A 73 6.79 -16.37 -9.31
C LYS A 73 6.46 -17.28 -8.12
N ALA A 74 7.46 -17.67 -7.34
CA ALA A 74 7.29 -18.44 -6.11
C ALA A 74 6.53 -17.65 -5.02
N LEU A 75 6.91 -16.38 -4.83
CA LEU A 75 6.26 -15.46 -3.87
C LEU A 75 4.81 -15.13 -4.25
N TYR A 76 4.56 -14.79 -5.52
CA TYR A 76 3.20 -14.55 -6.04
C TYR A 76 2.30 -15.78 -5.86
N LYS A 77 2.81 -16.98 -6.15
CA LYS A 77 2.05 -18.23 -5.97
C LYS A 77 1.71 -18.50 -4.50
N LYS A 78 2.51 -18.01 -3.55
CA LYS A 78 2.26 -18.15 -2.10
C LYS A 78 1.27 -17.10 -1.58
N MET A 79 1.33 -15.86 -2.10
CA MET A 79 0.41 -14.77 -1.72
C MET A 79 -1.02 -15.01 -2.23
N PHE A 80 -1.19 -15.46 -3.47
CA PHE A 80 -2.51 -15.64 -4.10
C PHE A 80 -3.11 -17.05 -3.94
N LYS A 81 -2.42 -17.97 -3.26
CA LYS A 81 -3.01 -19.28 -2.89
C LYS A 81 -3.87 -19.23 -1.64
N LYS A 82 -3.79 -18.17 -0.84
CA LYS A 82 -4.50 -18.06 0.46
C LYS A 82 -5.89 -17.42 0.33
N THR A 83 -6.32 -17.08 -0.88
CA THR A 83 -7.59 -16.44 -1.20
C THR A 83 -8.57 -17.34 -1.99
N ALA A 84 -8.40 -18.66 -1.89
CA ALA A 84 -9.39 -19.65 -2.33
C ALA A 84 -9.99 -20.38 -1.13
#